data_AF-A0A838VHM2-F1
#
_entry.id   AF-A0A838VHM2-F1
#
_cell.length_a   1.000
_cell.length_b   1.000
_cell.length_c   1.000
_cell.angle_alpha   90.00
_cell.angle_beta   90.00
_cell.angle_gamma   90.00
#
_symmetry.space_group_name_H-M   'P 1'
#
loop_
_entity.id
_entity.type
_entity.pdbx_description
1 polymer ?
#
loop_
_entity_poly.entity_id
_entity_poly.type
_entity_poly.pdbx_seq_one_letter_code
_entity_poly.pdbx_strand_id
1 'polypeptide(L)'
;GMRARLLVLHARFEDGGGKWRGSAKLPPTQDSFRVVAELDALWPSLAGEGKRLRMVGVSLMNLEAVDGEQGSLFARLEPDHELARGLRTEALSVAMDRINARFGRNAVSLGPTTGGRIDRVGTSIAFGRIPEAAEFHE
;
A
#
# COMPACT_ATOMS: atom_id res chain seq x y z
N GLY A 1 6.50 13.97 8.39
CA GLY A 1 5.67 12.95 7.71
C GLY A 1 4.79 13.62 6.69
N MET A 2 4.14 12.85 5.82
CA MET A 2 3.14 13.36 4.86
C MET A 2 1.85 12.59 5.06
N ARG A 3 0.70 13.26 4.96
CA ARG A 3 -0.62 12.61 4.93
C ARG A 3 -1.20 12.68 3.53
N ALA A 4 -1.83 11.61 3.09
CA ALA A 4 -2.55 11.56 1.82
C ALA A 4 -4.05 11.72 2.05
N ARG A 5 -4.76 12.25 1.05
CA ARG A 5 -6.23 12.42 1.08
C ARG A 5 -6.96 11.73 -0.05
N LEU A 6 -6.24 11.11 -0.97
CA LEU A 6 -6.81 10.44 -2.12
C LEU A 6 -5.99 9.19 -2.44
N LEU A 7 -6.66 8.04 -2.45
CA LEU A 7 -6.14 6.80 -3.00
C LEU A 7 -6.63 6.65 -4.43
N VAL A 8 -5.72 6.38 -5.36
CA VAL A 8 -6.04 6.06 -6.75
C VAL A 8 -5.50 4.68 -7.09
N LEU A 9 -6.39 3.80 -7.53
CA LEU A 9 -6.05 2.52 -8.13
C LEU A 9 -6.21 2.65 -9.64
N HIS A 10 -5.17 2.32 -10.39
CA HIS A 10 -5.24 2.26 -11.84
C HIS A 10 -4.72 0.93 -12.36
N ALA A 11 -5.31 0.48 -13.46
CA ALA A 11 -4.93 -0.78 -14.08
C ALA A 11 -4.86 -0.67 -15.60
N ARG A 12 -4.02 -1.51 -16.19
CA ARG A 12 -3.96 -1.76 -17.64
C ARG A 12 -4.22 -3.24 -17.88
N PHE A 13 -5.02 -3.55 -18.89
CA PHE A 13 -5.30 -4.92 -19.29
C PHE A 13 -4.32 -5.39 -20.38
N GLU A 14 -4.17 -6.71 -20.53
CA GLU A 14 -3.20 -7.31 -21.47
C GLU A 14 -3.54 -7.04 -22.95
N ASP A 15 -4.82 -7.10 -23.32
CA ASP A 15 -5.27 -7.14 -24.73
C ASP A 15 -5.30 -5.76 -25.43
N GLY A 16 -4.49 -4.80 -24.98
CA GLY A 16 -4.47 -3.42 -25.51
C GLY A 16 -5.78 -2.61 -25.28
N GLY A 17 -6.82 -3.24 -24.73
CA GLY A 17 -8.21 -2.80 -24.73
C GLY A 17 -8.64 -1.91 -23.57
N GLY A 18 -7.79 -0.98 -23.14
CA GLY A 18 -8.22 0.12 -22.26
C GLY A 18 -7.54 0.18 -20.89
N LYS A 19 -7.82 1.28 -20.19
CA LYS A 19 -7.31 1.60 -18.85
C LYS A 19 -8.49 1.63 -17.90
N TRP A 20 -8.31 1.10 -16.70
CA TRP A 20 -9.26 1.25 -15.61
C TRP A 20 -8.69 2.19 -14.55
N ARG A 21 -9.55 2.98 -13.93
CA ARG A 21 -9.18 3.87 -12.82
C ARG A 21 -10.32 3.97 -11.82
N GLY A 22 -10.02 3.70 -10.56
CA GLY A 22 -10.88 3.94 -9.41
C GLY A 22 -10.17 4.83 -8.39
N SER A 23 -10.93 5.50 -7.54
CA SER A 23 -10.36 6.32 -6.48
C SER A 23 -11.26 6.38 -5.26
N ALA A 24 -10.65 6.45 -4.09
CA ALA A 24 -11.33 6.66 -2.81
C ALA A 24 -10.78 7.90 -2.13
N LYS A 25 -11.68 8.78 -1.65
CA LYS A 25 -11.29 9.89 -0.79
C LYS A 25 -10.92 9.32 0.58
N LEU A 26 -9.79 9.77 1.11
CA LEU A 26 -9.32 9.40 2.43
C LEU A 26 -9.50 10.58 3.38
N PRO A 27 -9.84 10.34 4.66
CA PRO A 27 -9.40 11.24 5.72
C PRO A 27 -7.88 11.44 5.60
N PRO A 28 -7.33 12.61 5.93
CA PRO A 28 -5.89 12.83 5.88
C PRO A 28 -5.17 11.78 6.74
N THR A 29 -4.40 10.92 6.09
CA THR A 29 -3.83 9.74 6.74
C THR A 29 -2.44 9.40 6.24
N GLN A 30 -1.62 8.87 7.14
CA GLN A 30 -0.36 8.19 6.85
C GLN A 30 -0.40 6.73 7.36
N ASP A 31 -1.60 6.25 7.72
CA ASP A 31 -1.84 4.90 8.23
C ASP A 31 -1.93 3.89 7.08
N SER A 32 -0.95 2.99 7.03
CA SER A 32 -0.88 1.92 6.01
C SER A 32 -2.06 0.95 6.12
N PHE A 33 -2.60 0.71 7.32
CA PHE A 33 -3.74 -0.19 7.52
C PHE A 33 -5.01 0.40 6.88
N ARG A 34 -5.23 1.70 7.05
CA ARG A 34 -6.35 2.38 6.40
C ARG A 34 -6.20 2.38 4.89
N VAL A 35 -4.99 2.63 4.37
CA VAL A 35 -4.74 2.61 2.92
C VAL A 35 -5.04 1.23 2.31
N VAL A 36 -4.61 0.15 2.97
CA VAL A 36 -4.88 -1.22 2.49
C VAL A 36 -6.37 -1.55 2.59
N ALA A 37 -7.06 -1.17 3.68
CA ALA A 37 -8.49 -1.40 3.80
C ALA A 37 -9.32 -0.71 2.69
N GLU A 38 -8.93 0.51 2.31
CA GLU A 38 -9.59 1.25 1.21
C GLU A 38 -9.24 0.67 -0.17
N LEU A 39 -8.03 0.13 -0.32
CA LEU A 39 -7.65 -0.62 -1.52
C LEU A 39 -8.48 -1.90 -1.67
N ASP A 40 -8.66 -2.65 -0.58
CA ASP A 40 -9.50 -3.86 -0.54
C ASP A 40 -10.95 -3.54 -0.88
N ALA A 41 -11.46 -2.36 -0.50
CA ALA A 41 -12.79 -1.90 -0.87
C ALA A 41 -12.91 -1.52 -2.35
N LEU A 42 -11.86 -0.98 -2.97
CA LEU A 42 -11.84 -0.63 -4.40
C LEU A 42 -11.62 -1.84 -5.31
N TRP A 43 -10.95 -2.88 -4.80
CA TRP A 43 -10.53 -4.03 -5.59
C TRP A 43 -11.67 -4.78 -6.30
N PRO A 44 -12.83 -5.06 -5.67
CA PRO A 44 -13.94 -5.75 -6.32
C PRO A 44 -14.43 -5.05 -7.60
N SER A 45 -14.42 -3.72 -7.64
CA SER A 45 -14.81 -2.96 -8.84
C SER A 45 -13.83 -3.15 -9.99
N LEU A 46 -12.53 -3.27 -9.71
CA LEU A 46 -11.53 -3.63 -10.72
C LEU A 46 -11.68 -5.09 -11.15
N ALA A 47 -11.84 -6.00 -10.19
CA ALA A 47 -11.98 -7.43 -10.45
C ALA A 47 -13.24 -7.75 -11.28
N GLY A 48 -14.32 -6.97 -11.09
CA GLY A 48 -15.56 -7.08 -11.84
C GLY A 48 -15.42 -6.82 -13.35
N GLU A 49 -14.33 -6.21 -13.81
CA GLU A 49 -14.03 -6.06 -15.25
C GLU A 49 -13.78 -7.41 -15.93
N GLY A 50 -13.41 -8.46 -15.18
CA GLY A 50 -13.22 -9.81 -15.70
C GLY A 50 -12.09 -9.97 -16.73
N LYS A 51 -11.22 -8.95 -16.85
CA LYS A 51 -10.12 -8.90 -17.83
C LYS A 51 -8.78 -9.21 -17.17
N ARG A 52 -7.87 -9.82 -17.93
CA ARG A 52 -6.50 -10.08 -17.47
C ARG A 52 -5.74 -8.78 -17.26
N LEU A 53 -5.17 -8.62 -16.06
CA LEU A 53 -4.40 -7.44 -15.66
C LEU A 53 -2.95 -7.57 -16.12
N ARG A 54 -2.47 -6.58 -16.89
CA ARG A 54 -1.06 -6.43 -17.25
C ARG A 54 -0.28 -5.66 -16.19
N MET A 55 -0.90 -4.64 -15.62
CA MET A 55 -0.27 -3.77 -14.64
C MET A 55 -1.33 -3.21 -13.70
N VAL A 56 -0.98 -3.14 -12.42
CA VAL A 56 -1.71 -2.42 -11.39
C VAL A 56 -0.78 -1.39 -10.79
N GLY A 57 -1.27 -0.17 -10.62
CA GLY A 57 -0.56 0.89 -9.94
C GLY A 57 -1.43 1.55 -8.89
N VAL A 58 -0.83 1.80 -7.74
CA VAL A 58 -1.45 2.48 -6.61
C VAL A 58 -0.77 3.82 -6.43
N SER A 59 -1.55 4.88 -6.23
CA SER A 59 -1.01 6.22 -6.02
C SER A 59 -1.75 6.92 -4.90
N LEU A 60 -0.98 7.49 -3.97
CA LEU A 60 -1.46 8.40 -2.95
C LEU A 60 -1.29 9.83 -3.44
N MET A 61 -2.38 10.59 -3.44
CA MET A 61 -2.43 11.96 -3.94
C MET A 61 -2.95 12.92 -2.87
N ASN A 62 -2.86 14.22 -3.19
CA ASN A 62 -3.19 15.32 -2.29
C ASN A 62 -2.41 15.21 -0.98
N LEU A 63 -1.08 15.14 -1.13
CA LEU A 63 -0.17 15.03 0.00
C LEU A 63 -0.08 16.37 0.73
N GLU A 64 -0.26 16.33 2.04
CA GLU A 64 -0.07 17.46 2.94
C GLU A 64 1.05 17.15 3.94
N ALA A 65 1.85 18.16 4.29
CA ALA A 65 2.86 18.03 5.32
C ALA A 65 2.19 17.85 6.69
N VAL A 66 2.76 16.97 7.53
CA VAL A 66 2.39 16.91 8.94
C VAL A 66 3.10 18.06 9.65
N ASP A 67 2.44 19.21 9.74
CA ASP A 67 2.96 20.39 10.45
C ASP A 67 2.57 20.35 11.94
N GLY A 68 3.59 20.31 12.80
CA GLY A 68 3.44 20.34 14.26
C GLY A 68 2.82 19.07 14.86
N GLU A 69 3.46 18.48 15.86
CA GLU A 69 2.83 17.43 16.67
C GLU A 69 1.85 18.09 17.65
N GLN A 70 0.64 18.42 17.18
CA GLN A 70 -0.46 18.69 18.10
C GLN A 70 -0.95 17.35 18.65
N GLY A 71 -0.68 17.10 19.93
CA GLY A 71 -1.20 15.93 20.63
C GLY A 71 -2.72 15.85 20.48
N SER A 72 -3.23 14.65 20.22
CA SER A 72 -4.67 14.44 20.08
C SER A 72 -5.36 14.62 21.44
N LEU A 73 -6.38 15.47 21.49
CA LEU A 73 -7.30 15.56 22.65
C LEU A 73 -7.99 14.21 22.94
N PHE A 74 -7.98 13.32 21.95
CA PHE A 74 -8.61 12.01 22.00
C PHE A 74 -7.64 10.88 22.36
N ALA A 75 -6.39 11.18 22.72
CA ALA A 75 -5.43 10.18 23.17
C ALA A 75 -5.89 9.38 24.41
N ARG A 76 -6.89 9.90 25.14
CA ARG A 76 -7.50 9.27 26.33
C ARG A 76 -8.90 8.70 26.07
N LEU A 77 -9.36 8.63 24.81
CA LEU A 77 -10.63 7.97 24.51
C LEU A 77 -10.54 6.46 24.75
N GLU A 78 -11.71 5.85 24.97
CA GLU A 78 -11.85 4.40 25.03
C GLU A 78 -11.16 3.75 23.84
N PRO A 79 -10.41 2.64 24.04
CA PRO A 79 -9.64 2.00 22.97
C PRO A 79 -10.49 1.71 21.73
N ASP A 80 -11.75 1.33 21.91
CA ASP A 80 -12.63 0.97 20.80
C ASP A 80 -13.20 2.15 20.00
N HIS A 81 -12.98 3.37 20.47
CA HIS A 81 -13.39 4.57 19.75
C HIS A 81 -12.61 4.70 18.43
N GLU A 82 -13.30 5.04 17.33
CA GLU A 82 -12.72 5.10 15.98
C GLU A 82 -11.46 6.00 15.91
N LEU A 83 -11.53 7.20 16.51
CA LEU A 83 -10.38 8.11 16.63
C LEU A 83 -9.19 7.49 17.39
N ALA A 84 -9.44 6.73 18.46
CA ALA A 84 -8.39 6.08 19.24
C ALA A 84 -7.77 4.89 18.49
N ARG A 85 -8.58 4.16 17.70
CA ARG A 85 -8.09 3.11 16.79
C ARG A 85 -7.20 3.69 15.71
N GLY A 86 -7.62 4.76 15.04
CA GLY A 86 -6.85 5.42 13.98
C GLY A 86 -5.49 5.94 14.45
N LEU A 87 -5.43 6.54 15.65
CA LEU A 87 -4.15 7.00 16.23
C LEU A 87 -3.17 5.85 16.51
N ARG A 88 -3.68 4.69 16.94
CA ARG A 88 -2.86 3.51 17.22
C ARG A 88 -2.30 2.88 15.94
N THR A 89 -3.12 2.76 14.89
CA THR A 89 -2.67 2.20 13.61
C THR A 89 -1.73 3.15 12.86
N GLU A 90 -1.93 4.46 13.00
CA GLU A 90 -0.97 5.47 12.53
C GLU A 90 0.38 5.35 13.26
N ALA A 91 0.38 5.25 14.59
CA ALA A 91 1.59 5.04 15.38
C ALA A 91 2.30 3.72 15.01
N LEU A 92 1.54 2.66 14.73
CA LEU A 92 2.08 1.39 14.26
C LEU A 92 2.71 1.53 12.87
N SER A 93 2.09 2.27 11.95
CA SER A 93 2.66 2.54 10.62
C SER A 93 4.01 3.27 10.73
N VAL A 94 4.09 4.28 11.60
CA VAL A 94 5.37 4.98 11.88
C VAL A 94 6.42 4.03 12.48
N ALA A 95 6.01 3.11 13.36
CA ALA A 95 6.92 2.10 13.91
C ALA A 95 7.43 1.14 12.82
N MET A 96 6.55 0.70 11.92
CA MET A 96 6.92 -0.13 10.77
C MET A 96 7.92 0.58 9.86
N ASP A 97 7.71 1.86 9.56
CA ASP A 97 8.64 2.65 8.76
C ASP A 97 10.03 2.72 9.39
N ARG A 98 10.10 2.91 10.72
CA ARG A 98 11.39 2.92 11.45
C ARG A 98 12.10 1.56 11.39
N ILE A 99 11.35 0.47 11.50
CA ILE A 99 11.90 -0.89 11.40
C ILE A 99 12.42 -1.13 9.98
N ASN A 100 11.63 -0.79 8.95
CA ASN A 100 12.01 -0.95 7.54
C ASN A 100 13.20 -0.07 7.15
N ALA A 101 13.30 1.15 7.70
CA ALA A 101 14.46 2.01 7.50
C ALA A 101 15.74 1.42 8.10
N ARG A 102 15.63 0.74 9.25
CA ARG A 102 16.79 0.17 9.97
C ARG A 102 17.23 -1.20 9.44
N PHE A 103 16.28 -2.06 9.09
CA PHE A 103 16.53 -3.48 8.80
C PHE A 103 16.29 -3.86 7.33
N GLY A 104 15.96 -2.88 6.48
CA GLY A 104 15.69 -3.07 5.06
C GLY A 104 14.21 -2.90 4.72
N ARG A 105 13.95 -2.45 3.48
CA ARG A 105 12.64 -1.95 3.01
C ARG A 105 11.46 -2.89 3.27
N ASN A 106 11.69 -4.19 3.38
CA ASN A 106 10.65 -5.22 3.54
C ASN A 106 10.80 -6.01 4.85
N ALA A 107 11.48 -5.46 5.87
CA ALA A 107 11.65 -6.14 7.16
C ALA A 107 10.30 -6.43 7.86
N VAL A 108 9.33 -5.53 7.68
CA VAL A 108 7.93 -5.73 8.05
C VAL A 108 7.06 -5.30 6.87
N SER A 109 6.17 -6.20 6.44
CA SER A 109 5.22 -5.97 5.36
C SER A 109 3.78 -6.09 5.87
N LEU A 110 2.86 -5.35 5.26
CA LEU A 110 1.43 -5.44 5.51
C LEU A 110 0.75 -6.14 4.34
N GLY A 111 -0.08 -7.14 4.63
CA GLY A 111 -0.85 -7.88 3.64
C GLY A 111 -0.53 -9.38 3.67
N PRO A 112 -1.12 -10.15 2.73
CA PRO A 112 -0.88 -11.59 2.67
C PRO A 112 0.59 -11.89 2.41
N THR A 113 1.22 -12.65 3.31
CA THR A 113 2.55 -13.24 3.12
C THR A 113 2.49 -14.53 2.29
N THR A 114 1.38 -14.77 1.59
CA THR A 114 1.25 -15.95 0.72
C THR A 114 2.40 -15.93 -0.29
N GLY A 115 3.17 -17.02 -0.31
CA GLY A 115 4.43 -17.28 -1.04
C GLY A 115 4.45 -16.98 -2.54
N GLY A 116 4.06 -15.77 -2.90
CA GLY A 116 3.96 -15.25 -4.24
C GLY A 116 5.30 -14.68 -4.67
N ARG A 117 5.40 -14.38 -5.97
CA ARG A 117 6.61 -13.94 -6.69
C ARG A 117 7.58 -13.03 -5.91
N ILE A 118 7.14 -12.18 -5.00
CA ILE A 118 8.03 -11.32 -4.20
C ILE A 118 9.08 -12.12 -3.42
N ASP A 119 8.71 -13.29 -2.87
CA ASP A 119 9.63 -14.16 -2.13
C ASP A 119 10.62 -14.89 -3.06
N ARG A 120 10.27 -15.04 -4.35
CA ARG A 120 11.15 -15.62 -5.40
C ARG A 120 12.00 -14.56 -6.12
N VAL A 121 11.49 -13.35 -6.30
CA VAL A 121 12.15 -12.27 -7.05
C VAL A 121 13.26 -11.62 -6.20
N GLY A 122 13.15 -11.65 -4.87
CA GLY A 122 14.23 -11.22 -3.97
C GLY A 122 15.57 -11.93 -4.21
N THR A 123 15.55 -13.10 -4.84
CA THR A 123 16.75 -13.90 -5.13
C THR A 123 17.28 -13.73 -6.56
N SER A 124 16.58 -13.03 -7.47
CA SER A 124 16.94 -13.02 -8.90
C SER A 124 17.30 -11.66 -9.49
N ILE A 125 17.21 -10.56 -8.74
CA ILE A 125 17.78 -9.27 -9.17
C ILE A 125 19.25 -9.20 -8.74
N ALA A 126 20.10 -9.93 -9.45
CA ALA A 126 21.55 -9.76 -9.34
C ALA A 126 21.95 -8.50 -10.11
N PHE A 127 22.38 -7.44 -9.41
CA PHE A 127 22.87 -6.19 -10.02
C PHE A 127 24.13 -6.35 -10.90
N GLY A 128 24.63 -7.58 -11.09
CA GLY A 128 25.81 -7.91 -11.89
C GLY A 128 25.57 -8.84 -13.09
N ARG A 129 24.35 -9.32 -13.34
CA ARG A 129 24.04 -10.11 -14.55
C ARG A 129 22.58 -9.93 -15.00
N ILE A 130 22.35 -10.04 -16.31
CA ILE A 130 20.99 -10.08 -16.89
C ILE A 130 20.50 -11.54 -16.81
N PRO A 131 19.32 -11.82 -16.21
CA PRO A 131 18.79 -13.19 -16.15
C PRO A 131 18.36 -13.72 -17.53
N GLU A 132 18.55 -15.02 -17.76
CA GLU A 132 18.17 -15.70 -19.00
C GLU A 132 16.68 -16.06 -19.05
N ALA A 133 16.10 -16.17 -20.25
CA ALA A 133 14.65 -16.37 -20.44
C ALA A 133 14.09 -17.63 -19.75
N ALA A 134 14.90 -18.69 -19.63
CA ALA A 134 14.52 -19.94 -18.96
C ALA A 134 14.33 -19.76 -17.44
N GLU A 135 14.89 -18.71 -16.83
CA GLU A 135 14.77 -18.43 -15.40
C GLU A 135 13.40 -17.81 -15.03
N PHE A 136 12.57 -17.48 -16.03
CA PHE A 136 11.25 -16.87 -15.85
C PHE A 136 10.08 -17.84 -16.04
N HIS A 137 10.34 -19.11 -16.39
CA HIS A 137 9.30 -20.08 -16.72
C HIS A 137 9.38 -21.34 -15.84
N GLU A 138 8.63 -21.33 -14.74
CA GLU A 138 8.13 -22.51 -14.03
C GLU A 138 6.75 -22.24 -13.41
#